data_AF-A0A0D2LGG6-F1
#
_entry.id   AF-A0A0D2LGG6-F1
#
_cell.length_a   1.000
_cell.length_b   1.000
_cell.length_c   1.000
_cell.angle_alpha   90.00
_cell.angle_beta   90.00
_cell.angle_gamma   90.00
#
_symmetry.space_group_name_H-M   'P 1'
#
loop_
_entity.id
_entity.type
_entity.pdbx_description
1 polymer ?
#
loop_
_entity_poly.entity_id
_entity_poly.type
_entity_poly.pdbx_seq_one_letter_code
_entity_poly.pdbx_strand_id
1 'polypeptide(L)'
;MLLGVILIYGGIPPSYSEIRAAERALPQHHWDWDKWKGAKSSERVAPHLVRGGTLPGSVNGVGAGQSAESLTAYDERYLRFPDHLWGHGLNNVLQEAILTSHLTLLSNRTPVFEDYTWSHLPVQYTLYDFALRPTRIPLGAFVGGVLAGQDGVHDEIENEKRERRAVSAAYFEYVCPPSETVEVVYRWPEVTDASGHTLSEDIQEKTRYTEEDTTPPIIRAPSEAQRTPSLLAREDDTTSISPDSTPISISPAQSTPSDVPPFPSWQANGNEIIEWFEKRLDAADVKDKRCVVVREERRVFDSEFFGTEKILALLPELLSSPILRQFEWSALVRGAVERNVQRFFGAKAKAISPSALPNSDGDVDKSANASPAAAAERSIITARASAPGANQTLPGVLALHLRRGDYKRHCTRLKEWGTRYLGAMRLLEDKFDEEHGRPRSSEARPAGVKESEEEREERRTAYYLEHCLPSVEQVVLRLREVREEYEDTLRVARSLEGEANAPESKDARTPRVEYALRDVYVLTNGWPSFVTELREALVADGWGRVVGTPDWESAPAPVRFAVNSDRSSDASAKEEDEEDLNSEERGVSAAIDMGIAERAEVFVGNGFSSLSSNVIMLRLAKGLAIHSNRIL
;
A
#
# COMPACT_ATOMS: atom_id res chain seq x y z
N MET A 1 24.45 0.35 20.88
CA MET A 1 24.49 0.11 19.41
C MET A 1 25.16 -1.22 19.03
N LEU A 2 26.33 -1.61 19.56
CA LEU A 2 27.00 -2.86 19.11
C LEU A 2 26.23 -4.18 19.33
N LEU A 3 25.45 -4.31 20.42
CA LEU A 3 24.68 -5.54 20.69
C LEU A 3 23.48 -5.75 19.76
N GLY A 4 22.88 -4.66 19.25
CA GLY A 4 21.78 -4.74 18.28
C GLY A 4 22.26 -5.15 16.87
N VAL A 5 23.47 -4.73 16.50
CA VAL A 5 24.09 -5.08 15.21
C VAL A 5 24.47 -6.57 15.16
N ILE A 6 24.88 -7.16 16.30
CA ILE A 6 25.26 -8.58 16.38
C ILE A 6 24.04 -9.52 16.31
N LEU A 7 22.86 -9.11 16.78
CA LEU A 7 21.64 -9.92 16.63
C LEU A 7 21.08 -9.85 15.20
N ILE A 8 21.19 -8.69 14.54
CA ILE A 8 20.69 -8.50 13.16
C ILE A 8 21.59 -9.18 12.11
N TYR A 9 22.91 -9.28 12.36
CA TYR A 9 23.86 -10.01 11.49
C TYR A 9 24.21 -11.43 11.98
N GLY A 10 23.81 -11.81 13.18
CA GLY A 10 24.10 -13.10 13.81
C GLY A 10 23.17 -14.24 13.40
N GLY A 11 22.27 -14.00 12.44
CA GLY A 11 21.43 -15.04 11.82
C GLY A 11 20.13 -15.39 12.52
N ILE A 12 19.85 -14.87 13.73
CA ILE A 12 18.58 -15.14 14.44
C ILE A 12 17.63 -13.95 14.24
N PRO A 13 16.48 -14.12 13.54
CA PRO A 13 15.54 -13.02 13.33
C PRO A 13 14.89 -12.59 14.66
N PRO A 14 14.66 -11.27 14.88
CA PRO A 14 14.12 -10.77 16.15
C PRO A 14 12.65 -11.17 16.33
N SER A 15 12.29 -11.51 17.57
CA SER A 15 10.90 -11.72 17.97
C SER A 15 10.11 -10.39 17.99
N TYR A 16 8.78 -10.47 17.88
CA TYR A 16 7.93 -9.28 18.02
C TYR A 16 8.09 -8.54 19.35
N SER A 17 8.45 -9.28 20.41
CA SER A 17 8.73 -8.69 21.73
C SER A 17 10.00 -7.84 21.74
N GLU A 18 11.04 -8.29 21.04
CA GLU A 18 12.31 -7.56 20.90
C GLU A 18 12.14 -6.34 20.00
N ILE A 19 11.38 -6.48 18.91
CA ILE A 19 10.99 -5.36 18.05
C ILE A 19 10.24 -4.30 18.87
N ARG A 20 9.31 -4.71 19.74
CA ARG A 20 8.61 -3.78 20.63
C ARG A 20 9.53 -3.11 21.64
N ALA A 21 10.47 -3.85 22.21
CA ALA A 21 11.44 -3.31 23.14
C ALA A 21 12.34 -2.27 22.46
N ALA A 22 12.78 -2.54 21.23
CA ALA A 22 13.54 -1.60 20.40
C ALA A 22 12.73 -0.35 20.06
N GLU A 23 11.47 -0.50 19.66
CA GLU A 23 10.55 0.62 19.41
C GLU A 23 10.42 1.54 20.63
N ARG A 24 10.22 0.98 21.83
CA ARG A 24 10.12 1.78 23.07
C ARG A 24 11.41 2.51 23.43
N ALA A 25 12.55 2.06 22.90
CA ALA A 25 13.86 2.67 23.12
C ALA A 25 14.24 3.70 22.05
N LEU A 26 13.36 3.97 21.07
CA LEU A 26 13.60 4.98 20.05
C LEU A 26 13.79 6.37 20.69
N PRO A 27 14.70 7.20 20.15
CA PRO A 27 15.10 8.46 20.79
C PRO A 27 13.96 9.48 20.92
N GLN A 28 12.96 9.44 20.03
CA GLN A 28 11.77 10.30 20.10
C GLN A 28 10.76 9.86 21.17
N HIS A 29 10.91 8.68 21.76
CA HIS A 29 10.05 8.19 22.83
C HIS A 29 10.63 8.56 24.21
N HIS A 30 10.34 9.78 24.66
CA HIS A 30 10.79 10.32 25.95
C HIS A 30 9.92 9.83 27.13
N TRP A 31 9.95 8.54 27.43
CA TRP A 31 9.25 7.98 28.58
C TRP A 31 9.83 8.49 29.90
N ASP A 32 9.02 9.14 30.75
CA ASP A 32 9.33 9.24 32.18
C ASP A 32 8.94 7.90 32.85
N TRP A 33 9.95 7.03 32.92
CA TRP A 33 9.86 5.68 33.47
C TRP A 33 9.49 5.64 34.96
N ASP A 34 9.73 6.73 35.71
CA ASP A 34 9.37 6.81 37.12
C ASP A 34 7.86 7.08 37.29
N LYS A 35 7.28 7.89 36.40
CA LYS A 35 5.82 8.01 36.23
C LYS A 35 5.18 6.69 35.77
N TRP A 36 5.83 5.99 34.85
CA TRP A 36 5.30 4.74 34.27
C TRP A 36 5.25 3.57 35.27
N LYS A 37 6.26 3.41 36.13
CA LYS A 37 6.28 2.37 37.18
C LYS A 37 5.18 2.55 38.25
N GLY A 38 4.61 3.75 38.38
CA GLY A 38 3.50 4.05 39.29
C GLY A 38 2.11 3.67 38.78
N ALA A 39 1.98 3.25 37.51
CA ALA A 39 0.70 2.92 36.89
C ALA A 39 0.16 1.53 37.30
N LYS A 40 -1.18 1.36 37.23
CA LYS A 40 -1.90 0.16 37.73
C LYS A 40 -1.48 -1.10 36.95
N SER A 41 -1.54 -2.26 37.62
CA SER A 41 -1.01 -3.55 37.12
C SER A 41 -1.61 -4.05 35.80
N SER A 42 -2.76 -3.56 35.38
CA SER A 42 -3.38 -3.93 34.09
C SER A 42 -2.63 -3.37 32.86
N GLU A 43 -1.73 -2.41 33.04
CA GLU A 43 -0.90 -1.79 31.99
C GLU A 43 0.55 -2.31 31.99
N ARG A 44 0.89 -3.23 32.91
CA ARG A 44 2.25 -3.77 33.06
C ARG A 44 2.43 -5.04 32.23
N VAL A 45 3.11 -4.93 31.08
CA VAL A 45 3.95 -6.01 30.56
C VAL A 45 5.40 -5.62 30.84
N ALA A 46 5.98 -6.23 31.88
CA ALA A 46 7.35 -5.97 32.30
C ALA A 46 8.34 -6.47 31.23
N PRO A 47 9.29 -5.64 30.77
CA PRO A 47 10.47 -6.15 30.10
C PRO A 47 11.36 -6.83 31.14
N HIS A 48 11.72 -8.09 30.92
CA HIS A 48 12.81 -8.69 31.66
C HIS A 48 14.07 -7.86 31.42
N LEU A 49 14.56 -7.21 32.48
CA LEU A 49 15.85 -6.55 32.50
C LEU A 49 16.93 -7.52 32.02
N VAL A 50 17.65 -7.14 30.95
CA VAL A 50 19.04 -7.57 30.78
C VAL A 50 19.82 -6.95 31.94
N ARG A 51 19.98 -7.74 32.99
CA ARG A 51 20.70 -7.37 34.21
C ARG A 51 22.19 -7.53 33.93
N GLY A 52 22.91 -6.41 33.87
CA GLY A 52 24.37 -6.37 33.95
C GLY A 52 25.09 -6.22 32.61
N GLY A 53 25.25 -4.97 32.18
CA GLY A 53 26.16 -4.61 31.09
C GLY A 53 26.43 -3.11 31.15
N THR A 54 27.50 -2.73 31.83
CA THR A 54 28.04 -1.37 31.84
C THR A 54 28.25 -0.89 30.41
N LEU A 55 27.68 0.26 30.04
CA LEU A 55 27.97 0.94 28.78
C LEU A 55 29.48 1.27 28.71
N PRO A 56 30.26 0.78 27.73
CA PRO A 56 31.58 1.33 27.46
C PRO A 56 31.42 2.50 26.48
N GLY A 57 31.62 3.72 26.97
CA GLY A 57 31.53 4.93 26.16
C GLY A 57 31.29 6.21 26.94
N SER A 58 31.82 6.32 28.17
CA SER A 58 32.02 7.64 28.78
C SER A 58 33.20 8.29 28.06
N VAL A 59 32.91 9.08 27.03
CA VAL A 59 33.89 10.02 26.50
C VAL A 59 33.94 11.19 27.48
N ASN A 60 34.87 11.11 28.43
CA ASN A 60 35.29 12.26 29.21
C ASN A 60 35.93 13.29 28.27
N GLY A 61 35.27 14.42 28.05
CA GLY A 61 35.91 15.55 27.38
C GLY A 61 34.99 16.44 26.56
N VAL A 62 33.92 17.00 27.13
CA VAL A 62 33.35 18.26 26.66
C VAL A 62 33.00 19.10 27.88
N GLY A 63 33.45 20.36 27.87
CA GLY A 63 33.44 21.26 29.01
C GLY A 63 32.05 21.43 29.65
N ALA A 64 32.06 21.49 30.97
CA ALA A 64 30.96 21.96 31.78
C ALA A 64 30.54 23.36 31.30
N GLY A 65 29.33 23.49 30.76
CA GLY A 65 28.80 24.79 30.36
C GLY A 65 27.78 24.79 29.23
N GLN A 66 26.89 23.80 29.15
CA GLN A 66 25.60 23.99 28.46
C GLN A 66 24.52 23.35 29.34
N SER A 67 23.62 24.19 29.86
CA SER A 67 22.46 23.72 30.60
C SER A 67 21.61 22.82 29.71
N ALA A 68 21.02 21.78 30.30
CA ALA A 68 20.08 20.87 29.66
C ALA A 68 18.78 21.55 29.14
N GLU A 69 18.71 22.88 29.18
CA GLU A 69 17.59 23.72 28.74
C GLU A 69 17.66 24.10 27.24
N SER A 70 18.73 23.73 26.53
CA SER A 70 18.91 24.08 25.11
C SER A 70 18.43 23.03 24.11
N LEU A 71 17.93 21.88 24.55
CA LEU A 71 17.43 20.78 23.68
C LEU A 71 15.90 20.65 23.69
N THR A 72 15.18 21.55 24.37
CA THR A 72 13.75 21.40 24.73
C THR A 72 12.78 22.28 23.94
N ALA A 73 13.01 22.56 22.66
CA ALA A 73 12.10 23.42 21.89
C ALA A 73 11.92 23.06 20.41
N TYR A 74 11.83 21.77 20.08
CA TYR A 74 10.99 21.42 18.94
C TYR A 74 9.55 21.37 19.45
N ASP A 75 8.66 22.10 18.77
CA ASP A 75 7.22 22.08 19.04
C ASP A 75 6.68 20.68 18.70
N GLU A 76 6.74 19.76 19.67
CA GLU A 76 6.31 18.36 19.57
C GLU A 76 4.79 18.28 19.44
N ARG A 77 4.30 18.55 18.24
CA ARG A 77 2.88 18.44 17.89
C ARG A 77 2.63 17.12 17.18
N TYR A 78 1.58 16.42 17.56
CA TYR A 78 1.23 15.10 17.06
C TYR A 78 -0.09 15.15 16.27
N LEU A 79 -0.23 14.25 15.32
CA LEU A 79 -1.50 13.97 14.64
C LEU A 79 -1.74 12.46 14.64
N ARG A 80 -2.90 12.03 15.14
CA ARG A 80 -3.28 10.62 15.21
C ARG A 80 -4.59 10.37 14.46
N PHE A 81 -4.61 9.27 13.69
CA PHE A 81 -5.79 8.69 13.06
C PHE A 81 -6.12 7.38 13.79
N PRO A 82 -6.90 7.42 14.89
CA PRO A 82 -7.17 6.25 15.72
C PRO A 82 -8.06 5.21 15.02
N ASP A 83 -8.86 5.62 14.03
CA ASP A 83 -9.86 4.78 13.35
C ASP A 83 -9.26 4.01 12.15
N HIS A 84 -7.96 3.70 12.24
CA HIS A 84 -7.17 2.96 11.26
C HIS A 84 -7.80 1.62 10.84
N LEU A 85 -7.51 1.20 9.62
CA LEU A 85 -7.94 -0.08 9.07
C LEU A 85 -7.34 -1.26 9.86
N TRP A 86 -8.20 -2.19 10.26
CA TRP A 86 -7.84 -3.42 10.96
C TRP A 86 -8.62 -4.61 10.37
N GLY A 87 -8.11 -5.83 10.53
CA GLY A 87 -8.76 -7.03 9.96
C GLY A 87 -8.68 -7.14 8.44
N HIS A 88 -7.86 -6.30 7.78
CA HIS A 88 -7.58 -6.34 6.34
C HIS A 88 -6.09 -6.47 6.04
N GLY A 89 -5.74 -7.19 4.96
CA GLY A 89 -4.35 -7.51 4.65
C GLY A 89 -3.42 -6.29 4.67
N LEU A 90 -2.16 -6.52 5.05
CA LEU A 90 -1.12 -5.49 5.22
C LEU A 90 -1.09 -4.43 4.12
N ASN A 91 -1.31 -4.83 2.87
CA ASN A 91 -1.32 -3.95 1.71
C ASN A 91 -2.28 -2.76 1.84
N ASN A 92 -3.48 -2.95 2.41
CA ASN A 92 -4.44 -1.86 2.59
C ASN A 92 -4.01 -0.96 3.77
N VAL A 93 -3.55 -1.57 4.87
CA VAL A 93 -3.06 -0.84 6.05
C VAL A 93 -1.85 0.02 5.70
N LEU A 94 -0.95 -0.51 4.87
CA LEU A 94 0.24 0.21 4.41
C LEU A 94 -0.13 1.44 3.57
N GLN A 95 -1.13 1.35 2.68
CA GLN A 95 -1.58 2.48 1.87
C GLN A 95 -2.13 3.62 2.74
N GLU A 96 -2.98 3.29 3.72
CA GLU A 96 -3.53 4.26 4.67
C GLU A 96 -2.43 4.86 5.56
N ALA A 97 -1.51 4.05 6.07
CA ALA A 97 -0.40 4.51 6.90
C ALA A 97 0.52 5.48 6.14
N ILE A 98 0.76 5.25 4.84
CA ILE A 98 1.54 6.13 3.97
C ILE A 98 0.86 7.50 3.81
N LEU A 99 -0.44 7.52 3.47
CA LEU A 99 -1.16 8.79 3.24
C LEU A 99 -1.39 9.59 4.51
N THR A 100 -1.81 8.94 5.60
CA THR A 100 -2.01 9.60 6.90
C THR A 100 -0.69 10.16 7.46
N SER A 101 0.42 9.44 7.29
CA SER A 101 1.74 9.95 7.70
C SER A 101 2.22 11.09 6.81
N HIS A 102 2.01 11.01 5.50
CA HIS A 102 2.35 12.10 4.58
C HIS A 102 1.59 13.38 4.91
N LEU A 103 0.27 13.28 5.09
CA LEU A 103 -0.58 14.39 5.52
C LEU A 103 -0.10 14.99 6.86
N THR A 104 0.27 14.12 7.80
CA THR A 104 0.78 14.58 9.10
C THR A 104 2.05 15.42 8.95
N LEU A 105 2.98 14.99 8.09
CA LEU A 105 4.20 15.76 7.82
C LEU A 105 3.91 17.11 7.16
N LEU A 106 2.96 17.17 6.21
CA LEU A 106 2.52 18.41 5.58
C LEU A 106 1.98 19.42 6.60
N SER A 107 1.26 18.94 7.62
CA SER A 107 0.75 19.77 8.72
C SER A 107 1.82 20.16 9.77
N ASN A 108 3.11 19.90 9.52
CA ASN A 108 4.22 20.18 10.43
C ASN A 108 4.03 19.53 11.82
N ARG A 109 3.50 18.29 11.81
CA ARG A 109 3.23 17.45 12.98
C ARG A 109 3.98 16.11 12.87
N THR A 110 4.09 15.42 14.00
CA THR A 110 4.68 14.09 14.13
C THR A 110 3.62 13.02 13.90
N PRO A 111 3.83 12.09 12.94
CA PRO A 111 2.90 10.97 12.71
C PRO A 111 2.79 10.07 13.93
N VAL A 112 1.58 9.57 14.19
CA VAL A 112 1.33 8.55 15.21
C VAL A 112 0.92 7.27 14.51
N PHE A 113 1.73 6.23 14.64
CA PHE A 113 1.48 4.94 14.01
C PHE A 113 0.79 3.96 14.96
N GLU A 114 0.00 3.08 14.38
CA GLU A 114 -0.76 2.05 15.06
C GLU A 114 -0.17 0.67 14.75
N ASP A 115 -0.44 -0.30 15.62
CA ASP A 115 -0.07 -1.70 15.37
C ASP A 115 -0.93 -2.31 14.27
N TYR A 116 -0.35 -3.21 13.49
CA TYR A 116 -1.14 -4.04 12.58
C TYR A 116 -2.04 -4.96 13.39
N THR A 117 -3.35 -4.71 13.34
CA THR A 117 -4.35 -5.40 14.15
C THR A 117 -5.22 -6.30 13.28
N TRP A 118 -5.19 -7.61 13.53
CA TRP A 118 -6.07 -8.59 12.90
C TRP A 118 -7.39 -8.77 13.66
N SER A 119 -7.34 -8.63 14.98
CA SER A 119 -8.51 -8.74 15.84
C SER A 119 -8.31 -7.95 17.12
N HIS A 120 -9.38 -7.31 17.60
CA HIS A 120 -9.42 -6.68 18.92
C HIS A 120 -9.75 -7.66 20.05
N LEU A 121 -9.88 -8.96 19.76
CA LEU A 121 -10.04 -9.97 20.80
C LEU A 121 -8.83 -9.96 21.75
N PRO A 122 -9.04 -10.20 23.07
CA PRO A 122 -7.97 -10.12 24.07
C PRO A 122 -6.99 -11.30 24.01
N VAL A 123 -7.20 -12.27 23.11
CA VAL A 123 -6.32 -13.42 22.92
C VAL A 123 -5.18 -13.09 21.97
N GLN A 124 -4.04 -13.77 22.11
CA GLN A 124 -2.83 -13.48 21.31
C GLN A 124 -2.95 -13.91 19.84
N TYR A 125 -3.83 -14.86 19.53
CA TYR A 125 -4.02 -15.40 18.19
C TYR A 125 -5.50 -15.45 17.82
N THR A 126 -5.79 -15.24 16.54
CA THR A 126 -7.11 -15.41 15.93
C THR A 126 -7.02 -16.39 14.77
N LEU A 127 -8.13 -17.03 14.42
CA LEU A 127 -8.22 -17.95 13.29
C LEU A 127 -8.71 -17.18 12.06
N TYR A 128 -7.94 -17.23 10.98
CA TYR A 128 -8.32 -16.64 9.69
C TYR A 128 -7.84 -17.54 8.55
N ASP A 129 -8.73 -17.85 7.61
CA ASP A 129 -8.45 -18.75 6.48
C ASP A 129 -7.81 -20.08 6.91
N PHE A 130 -8.38 -20.71 7.96
CA PHE A 130 -7.88 -21.93 8.59
C PHE A 130 -6.44 -21.85 9.17
N ALA A 131 -5.85 -20.66 9.25
CA ALA A 131 -4.53 -20.41 9.82
C ALA A 131 -4.61 -19.58 11.11
N LEU A 132 -3.77 -19.92 12.11
CA LEU A 132 -3.59 -19.09 13.30
C LEU A 132 -2.74 -17.87 12.95
N ARG A 133 -3.26 -16.68 13.24
CA ARG A 133 -2.60 -15.40 13.01
C ARG A 133 -2.49 -14.63 14.32
N PRO A 134 -1.35 -13.99 14.63
CA PRO A 134 -1.27 -13.07 15.76
C PRO A 134 -2.36 -12.01 15.67
N THR A 135 -3.03 -11.70 16.78
CA THR A 135 -4.09 -10.67 16.80
C THR A 135 -3.54 -9.27 16.58
N ARG A 136 -2.29 -9.03 16.99
CA ARG A 136 -1.55 -7.80 16.75
C ARG A 136 -0.09 -8.09 16.45
N ILE A 137 0.46 -7.34 15.50
CA ILE A 137 1.88 -7.39 15.12
C ILE A 137 2.41 -5.95 15.16
N PRO A 138 3.58 -5.70 15.77
CA PRO A 138 4.22 -4.38 15.71
C PRO A 138 4.32 -3.88 14.28
N LEU A 139 3.95 -2.63 14.01
CA LEU A 139 4.17 -2.04 12.69
C LEU A 139 5.66 -2.08 12.31
N GLY A 140 6.53 -1.85 13.31
CA GLY A 140 7.99 -1.99 13.20
C GLY A 140 8.50 -3.40 12.82
N ALA A 141 7.63 -4.42 12.79
CA ALA A 141 7.96 -5.74 12.27
C ALA A 141 7.81 -5.82 10.74
N PHE A 142 6.98 -4.96 10.14
CA PHE A 142 6.82 -4.88 8.68
C PHE A 142 7.72 -3.79 8.08
N VAL A 143 7.66 -2.58 8.63
CA VAL A 143 8.28 -1.38 8.04
C VAL A 143 9.18 -0.67 9.06
N GLY A 144 10.16 0.08 8.56
CA GLY A 144 11.07 0.95 9.31
C GLY A 144 10.96 2.40 8.83
N GLY A 145 12.06 3.16 8.98
CA GLY A 145 12.14 4.55 8.53
C GLY A 145 11.13 5.47 9.22
N VAL A 146 10.69 6.52 8.49
CA VAL A 146 9.80 7.55 9.05
C VAL A 146 8.46 6.97 9.51
N LEU A 147 7.91 5.96 8.82
CA LEU A 147 6.61 5.35 9.12
C LEU A 147 6.55 4.66 10.49
N ALA A 148 7.61 3.96 10.89
CA ALA A 148 7.71 3.28 12.19
C ALA A 148 8.68 3.99 13.16
N GLY A 149 9.22 5.12 12.75
CA GLY A 149 10.14 5.95 13.53
C GLY A 149 11.56 5.41 13.73
N GLN A 150 11.95 4.34 13.03
CA GLN A 150 13.28 3.72 13.13
C GLN A 150 14.34 4.54 12.36
N ASP A 151 15.62 4.47 12.80
CA ASP A 151 16.75 5.09 12.09
C ASP A 151 16.81 4.56 10.64
N GLY A 152 16.94 5.47 9.65
CA GLY A 152 17.16 5.10 8.25
C GLY A 152 18.64 4.87 7.95
N VAL A 153 18.95 4.09 6.92
CA VAL A 153 20.33 3.80 6.46
C VAL A 153 21.04 5.04 5.88
N HIS A 154 20.30 6.13 5.61
CA HIS A 154 20.78 7.35 4.96
C HIS A 154 20.76 8.62 5.84
N ASP A 155 20.88 8.49 7.16
CA ASP A 155 20.95 9.62 8.12
C ASP A 155 22.20 10.55 7.96
N GLU A 156 22.89 10.52 6.82
CA GLU A 156 24.00 11.42 6.47
C GLU A 156 23.56 12.62 5.59
N ILE A 157 22.30 13.08 5.70
CA ILE A 157 21.93 14.38 5.09
C ILE A 157 22.17 15.49 6.11
N GLU A 158 23.13 16.35 5.74
CA GLU A 158 23.59 17.53 6.44
C GLU A 158 22.45 18.45 6.93
N ASN A 159 22.59 18.91 8.18
CA ASN A 159 22.10 20.16 8.76
C ASN A 159 20.94 20.88 8.05
N GLU A 160 19.69 20.72 8.55
CA GLU A 160 18.83 21.83 9.04
C GLU A 160 17.35 21.44 9.29
N LYS A 161 16.90 20.21 9.00
CA LYS A 161 15.60 19.70 9.49
C LYS A 161 15.74 18.27 9.94
N ARG A 162 15.90 18.05 11.24
CA ARG A 162 15.70 16.71 11.82
C ARG A 162 14.27 16.30 11.49
N GLU A 163 14.10 15.36 10.58
CA GLU A 163 12.78 14.97 10.11
C GLU A 163 11.96 14.35 11.24
N ARG A 164 10.66 14.68 11.27
CA ARG A 164 9.75 14.20 12.33
C ARG A 164 9.45 12.73 12.11
N ARG A 165 10.10 11.89 12.91
CA ARG A 165 9.90 10.45 12.94
C ARG A 165 8.63 10.09 13.67
N ALA A 166 7.90 9.10 13.18
CA ALA A 166 6.66 8.69 13.80
C ALA A 166 6.88 8.16 15.23
N VAL A 167 5.85 8.32 16.06
CA VAL A 167 5.77 7.75 17.40
C VAL A 167 4.66 6.71 17.47
N SER A 168 4.77 5.76 18.39
CA SER A 168 3.70 4.77 18.57
C SER A 168 2.48 5.38 19.24
N ALA A 169 1.30 4.84 18.94
CA ALA A 169 0.05 5.22 19.60
C ALA A 169 0.12 5.11 21.13
N ALA A 170 0.84 4.11 21.66
CA ALA A 170 1.07 3.97 23.09
C ALA A 170 1.89 5.14 23.68
N TYR A 171 2.88 5.66 22.94
CA TYR A 171 3.63 6.83 23.37
C TYR A 171 2.78 8.10 23.27
N PHE A 172 2.01 8.25 22.19
CA PHE A 172 1.06 9.34 22.06
C PHE A 172 0.09 9.38 23.25
N GLU A 173 -0.55 8.26 23.60
CA GLU A 173 -1.49 8.20 24.74
C GLU A 173 -0.83 8.56 26.08
N TYR A 174 0.46 8.29 26.21
CA TYR A 174 1.25 8.65 27.39
C TYR A 174 1.52 10.15 27.48
N VAL A 175 1.86 10.81 26.37
CA VAL A 175 2.18 12.26 26.34
C VAL A 175 0.98 13.16 26.03
N CYS A 176 -0.11 12.60 25.52
CA CYS A 176 -1.34 13.25 25.10
C CYS A 176 -2.57 12.57 25.75
N PRO A 177 -2.84 12.84 27.04
CA PRO A 177 -4.03 12.31 27.69
C PRO A 177 -5.32 12.86 27.05
N PRO A 178 -6.48 12.21 27.24
CA PRO A 178 -7.75 12.67 26.68
C PRO A 178 -8.12 14.12 27.02
N SER A 179 -7.69 14.62 28.17
CA SER A 179 -7.92 16.02 28.59
C SER A 179 -7.14 17.07 27.79
N GLU A 180 -6.08 16.67 27.09
CA GLU A 180 -5.23 17.55 26.28
C GLU A 180 -5.43 17.32 24.77
N THR A 181 -6.27 16.37 24.40
CA THR A 181 -6.53 15.99 23.02
C THR A 181 -7.61 16.88 22.41
N VAL A 182 -7.37 17.37 21.20
CA VAL A 182 -8.35 18.08 20.38
C VAL A 182 -8.78 17.20 19.22
N GLU A 183 -10.08 17.02 19.06
CA GLU A 183 -10.66 16.22 17.98
C GLU A 183 -11.01 17.09 16.77
N VAL A 184 -10.60 16.62 15.59
CA VAL A 184 -11.00 17.12 14.28
C VAL A 184 -11.84 16.03 13.62
N VAL A 185 -13.08 16.35 13.25
CA VAL A 185 -13.96 15.38 12.58
C VAL A 185 -13.86 15.58 11.07
N TYR A 186 -13.58 14.50 10.34
CA TYR A 186 -13.76 14.42 8.90
C TYR A 186 -15.09 13.71 8.58
N ARG A 187 -15.89 14.35 7.72
CA ARG A 187 -17.15 13.82 7.23
C ARG A 187 -17.19 13.98 5.71
N TRP A 188 -17.49 12.89 5.02
CA TRP A 188 -17.87 12.98 3.61
C TRP A 188 -19.27 13.59 3.47
N PRO A 189 -19.51 14.46 2.48
CA PRO A 189 -20.83 15.06 2.29
C PRO A 189 -21.90 13.98 2.04
N GLU A 190 -23.13 14.21 2.48
CA GLU A 190 -24.23 13.29 2.18
C GLU A 190 -24.54 13.32 0.67
N VAL A 191 -24.83 12.15 0.08
CA VAL A 191 -25.32 12.10 -1.31
C VAL A 191 -26.81 12.39 -1.31
N THR A 192 -27.21 13.43 -2.03
CA THR A 192 -28.61 13.82 -2.19
C THR A 192 -29.10 13.55 -3.61
N ASP A 193 -30.38 13.20 -3.76
CA ASP A 193 -31.01 13.15 -5.07
C ASP A 193 -31.29 14.55 -5.63
N ALA A 194 -31.80 14.64 -6.87
CA ALA A 194 -32.14 15.90 -7.53
C ALA A 194 -33.22 16.72 -6.79
N SER A 195 -33.95 16.11 -5.86
CA SER A 195 -34.93 16.75 -4.97
C SER A 195 -34.35 17.17 -3.61
N GLY A 196 -33.05 16.90 -3.36
CA GLY A 196 -32.37 17.26 -2.11
C GLY A 196 -32.58 16.26 -0.97
N HIS A 197 -33.11 15.06 -1.24
CA HIS A 197 -33.25 14.00 -0.24
C HIS A 197 -31.96 13.20 -0.11
N THR A 198 -31.45 13.06 1.12
CA THR A 198 -30.32 12.20 1.44
C THR A 198 -30.65 10.74 1.11
N LEU A 199 -29.86 10.14 0.24
CA LEU A 199 -29.99 8.74 -0.15
C LEU A 199 -29.56 7.83 1.02
N SER A 200 -30.18 6.66 1.16
CA SER A 200 -29.80 5.67 2.19
C SER A 200 -28.37 5.16 1.96
N GLU A 201 -27.65 4.75 3.00
CA GLU A 201 -26.25 4.29 2.90
C GLU A 201 -26.03 3.26 1.77
N ASP A 202 -26.92 2.27 1.64
CA ASP A 202 -26.90 1.26 0.57
C ASP A 202 -27.02 1.87 -0.85
N ILE A 203 -27.82 2.92 -0.99
CA ILE A 203 -28.00 3.63 -2.26
C ILE A 203 -26.81 4.54 -2.50
N GLN A 204 -26.28 5.23 -1.49
CA GLN A 204 -25.06 6.02 -1.60
C GLN A 204 -23.88 5.14 -2.04
N GLU A 205 -23.74 3.94 -1.48
CA GLU A 205 -22.71 2.98 -1.88
C GLU A 205 -22.89 2.56 -3.34
N LYS A 206 -24.12 2.29 -3.80
CA LYS A 206 -24.39 1.93 -5.21
C LYS A 206 -24.26 3.10 -6.19
N THR A 207 -24.72 4.31 -5.84
CA THR A 207 -24.65 5.48 -6.72
C THR A 207 -23.22 5.98 -6.90
N ARG A 208 -22.36 5.84 -5.87
CA ARG A 208 -20.93 6.19 -5.94
C ARG A 208 -20.14 5.34 -6.95
N TYR A 209 -20.51 4.07 -7.16
CA TYR A 209 -19.92 3.23 -8.22
C TYR A 209 -20.55 3.47 -9.61
N THR A 210 -21.68 4.18 -9.71
CA THR A 210 -22.36 4.43 -11.00
C THR A 210 -22.21 5.86 -11.51
N GLU A 211 -21.69 6.80 -10.72
CA GLU A 211 -21.52 8.21 -11.10
C GLU A 211 -20.25 8.48 -11.95
N GLU A 212 -19.90 7.56 -12.85
CA GLU A 212 -18.95 7.83 -13.94
C GLU A 212 -19.63 7.90 -15.33
N ASP A 213 -20.96 7.92 -15.40
CA ASP A 213 -21.68 8.09 -16.66
C ASP A 213 -22.61 9.31 -16.64
N THR A 214 -22.22 10.36 -17.36
CA THR A 214 -23.06 11.49 -17.69
C THR A 214 -24.21 11.06 -18.62
N THR A 215 -25.29 10.46 -18.09
CA THR A 215 -26.64 10.60 -18.65
C THR A 215 -27.73 10.25 -17.61
N PRO A 216 -28.82 11.04 -17.51
CA PRO A 216 -29.89 10.75 -16.54
C PRO A 216 -30.79 9.60 -17.02
N PRO A 217 -31.25 8.69 -16.14
CA PRO A 217 -32.18 7.65 -16.54
C PRO A 217 -33.57 8.26 -16.77
N ILE A 218 -34.07 8.11 -17.99
CA ILE A 218 -35.48 8.26 -18.33
C ILE A 218 -36.24 7.19 -17.53
N ILE A 219 -36.96 7.61 -16.50
CA ILE A 219 -37.91 6.74 -15.79
C ILE A 219 -39.06 6.42 -16.75
N ARG A 220 -39.10 5.19 -17.26
CA ARG A 220 -40.33 4.56 -17.75
C ARG A 220 -40.78 3.55 -16.71
N ALA A 221 -41.91 3.87 -16.07
CA ALA A 221 -42.67 2.91 -15.28
C ALA A 221 -43.23 1.78 -16.16
N PRO A 222 -43.47 0.60 -15.57
CA PRO A 222 -44.73 -0.07 -15.82
C PRO A 222 -45.53 -0.33 -14.54
N SER A 223 -46.82 -0.27 -14.76
CA SER A 223 -47.96 -0.36 -13.86
C SER A 223 -48.32 -1.79 -13.45
N GLU A 224 -49.16 -1.86 -12.40
CA GLU A 224 -50.12 -2.93 -12.06
C GLU A 224 -49.53 -4.25 -11.48
N ALA A 225 -50.09 -4.90 -10.46
CA ALA A 225 -51.42 -4.79 -9.85
C ALA A 225 -51.49 -5.57 -8.50
N GLN A 226 -52.39 -5.10 -7.62
CA GLN A 226 -53.24 -5.88 -6.70
C GLN A 226 -52.62 -6.58 -5.47
N ARG A 227 -52.90 -6.04 -4.27
CA ARG A 227 -53.97 -6.52 -3.35
C ARG A 227 -53.97 -5.77 -2.01
N THR A 228 -55.06 -5.07 -1.74
CA THR A 228 -55.60 -4.72 -0.39
C THR A 228 -56.26 -5.98 0.25
N PRO A 229 -56.71 -6.01 1.54
CA PRO A 229 -57.22 -4.83 2.28
C PRO A 229 -57.10 -4.76 3.82
N SER A 230 -57.42 -3.54 4.29
CA SER A 230 -58.12 -3.16 5.53
C SER A 230 -57.39 -3.11 6.88
N LEU A 231 -57.40 -1.92 7.52
CA LEU A 231 -58.33 -1.57 8.62
C LEU A 231 -58.18 -0.10 9.13
N LEU A 232 -59.26 0.66 8.95
CA LEU A 232 -59.91 1.66 9.85
C LEU A 232 -59.11 2.75 10.58
N ALA A 233 -59.40 4.03 10.24
CA ALA A 233 -60.13 5.04 11.07
C ALA A 233 -60.15 6.43 10.37
N ARG A 234 -61.29 6.86 9.80
CA ARG A 234 -62.15 8.03 10.21
C ARG A 234 -61.39 9.38 10.30
N GLU A 235 -61.50 10.33 9.36
CA GLU A 235 -62.61 11.31 9.10
C GLU A 235 -63.11 11.93 10.42
N ASP A 236 -62.98 13.23 10.72
CA ASP A 236 -63.32 14.50 10.04
C ASP A 236 -62.47 15.63 10.70
N ASP A 237 -62.23 16.84 10.19
CA ASP A 237 -63.18 17.80 9.63
C ASP A 237 -62.44 18.97 8.94
N THR A 238 -63.16 19.60 8.01
CA THR A 238 -62.70 20.66 7.10
C THR A 238 -62.77 22.05 7.73
N THR A 239 -61.88 22.97 7.33
CA THR A 239 -62.27 24.36 6.99
C THR A 239 -61.14 25.13 6.29
N SER A 240 -61.48 25.71 5.15
CA SER A 240 -60.69 26.51 4.23
C SER A 240 -60.60 27.98 4.65
N ILE A 241 -59.43 28.64 4.56
CA ILE A 241 -59.28 30.07 4.17
C ILE A 241 -57.87 30.28 3.54
N SER A 242 -57.84 30.85 2.34
CA SER A 242 -56.71 31.57 1.69
C SER A 242 -57.11 33.06 1.55
N PRO A 243 -56.25 34.01 1.12
CA PRO A 243 -54.79 34.17 1.23
C PRO A 243 -54.40 35.58 1.75
N ASP A 244 -53.09 35.88 1.76
CA ASP A 244 -52.48 37.22 1.56
C ASP A 244 -51.87 37.96 2.78
N SER A 245 -50.53 38.01 2.82
CA SER A 245 -49.71 39.22 3.07
C SER A 245 -48.20 38.91 3.02
N THR A 246 -47.58 39.46 1.98
CA THR A 246 -46.20 39.99 1.77
C THR A 246 -45.01 39.69 2.72
N PRO A 247 -43.76 39.73 2.18
CA PRO A 247 -42.60 39.03 2.73
C PRO A 247 -41.85 39.88 3.77
N ILE A 248 -41.59 39.30 4.93
CA ILE A 248 -40.66 39.87 5.90
C ILE A 248 -39.26 39.31 5.61
N SER A 249 -38.42 40.22 5.10
CA SER A 249 -36.97 40.14 4.96
C SER A 249 -36.31 39.54 6.21
N ILE A 250 -35.73 38.35 6.06
CA ILE A 250 -34.81 37.78 7.04
C ILE A 250 -33.44 38.45 6.80
N SER A 251 -33.05 39.32 7.72
CA SER A 251 -31.65 39.79 7.81
C SER A 251 -30.72 38.59 8.04
N PRO A 252 -29.52 38.57 7.44
CA PRO A 252 -28.64 37.42 7.49
C PRO A 252 -28.21 37.15 8.93
N ALA A 253 -28.25 35.87 9.30
CA ALA A 253 -27.63 35.36 10.50
C ALA A 253 -26.19 35.89 10.57
N GLN A 254 -25.81 36.36 11.76
CA GLN A 254 -24.47 36.79 12.09
C GLN A 254 -23.49 35.67 11.73
N SER A 255 -22.72 35.89 10.67
CA SER A 255 -21.59 35.05 10.30
C SER A 255 -20.53 35.18 11.38
N THR A 256 -20.40 34.17 12.25
CA THR A 256 -19.07 33.81 12.72
C THR A 256 -18.29 33.37 11.48
N PRO A 257 -17.09 33.91 11.18
CA PRO A 257 -16.22 33.28 10.21
C PRO A 257 -15.84 31.93 10.83
N SER A 258 -16.51 30.87 10.40
CA SER A 258 -16.06 29.54 10.75
C SER A 258 -14.79 29.33 9.95
N ASP A 259 -13.63 29.46 10.60
CA ASP A 259 -12.31 29.11 10.04
C ASP A 259 -12.21 27.61 9.64
N VAL A 260 -13.30 26.84 9.77
CA VAL A 260 -13.44 25.46 9.31
C VAL A 260 -13.77 25.46 7.80
N PRO A 261 -12.90 24.88 6.96
CA PRO A 261 -13.17 24.77 5.52
C PRO A 261 -14.35 23.83 5.22
N PRO A 262 -15.15 24.10 4.17
CA PRO A 262 -16.21 23.18 3.75
C PRO A 262 -15.63 21.83 3.32
N PHE A 263 -16.31 20.73 3.65
CA PHE A 263 -15.84 19.38 3.29
C PHE A 263 -15.72 19.20 1.77
N PRO A 264 -14.71 18.47 1.28
CA PRO A 264 -14.56 18.17 -0.15
C PRO A 264 -15.75 17.38 -0.67
N SER A 265 -16.11 17.59 -1.94
CA SER A 265 -17.14 16.79 -2.61
C SER A 265 -16.66 15.35 -2.88
N TRP A 266 -17.59 14.46 -3.21
CA TRP A 266 -17.25 13.10 -3.65
C TRP A 266 -16.39 13.08 -4.92
N GLN A 267 -16.51 14.10 -5.77
CA GLN A 267 -15.72 14.24 -7.00
C GLN A 267 -14.35 14.90 -6.76
N ALA A 268 -14.06 15.37 -5.54
CA ALA A 268 -12.79 16.00 -5.23
C ALA A 268 -11.61 15.05 -5.51
N ASN A 269 -10.56 15.57 -6.15
CA ASN A 269 -9.33 14.80 -6.36
C ASN A 269 -8.53 14.69 -5.04
N GLY A 270 -7.46 13.89 -5.04
CA GLY A 270 -6.67 13.67 -3.83
C GLY A 270 -6.03 14.94 -3.26
N ASN A 271 -5.60 15.89 -4.12
CA ASN A 271 -4.96 17.13 -3.67
C ASN A 271 -5.97 18.02 -2.94
N GLU A 272 -7.21 18.13 -3.45
CA GLU A 272 -8.28 18.90 -2.79
C GLU A 272 -8.61 18.36 -1.39
N ILE A 273 -8.55 17.03 -1.22
CA ILE A 273 -8.75 16.37 0.08
C ILE A 273 -7.60 16.69 1.04
N ILE A 274 -6.35 16.60 0.58
CA ILE A 274 -5.17 16.96 1.39
C ILE A 274 -5.17 18.46 1.75
N GLU A 275 -5.47 19.33 0.80
CA GLU A 275 -5.59 20.78 1.03
C GLU A 275 -6.66 21.11 2.07
N TRP A 276 -7.76 20.36 2.10
CA TRP A 276 -8.77 20.53 3.14
C TRP A 276 -8.20 20.25 4.53
N PHE A 277 -7.46 19.15 4.68
CA PHE A 277 -6.82 18.82 5.95
C PHE A 277 -5.77 19.85 6.35
N GLU A 278 -4.93 20.31 5.41
CA GLU A 278 -3.96 21.37 5.68
C GLU A 278 -4.64 22.64 6.22
N LYS A 279 -5.68 23.11 5.52
CA LYS A 279 -6.48 24.28 5.95
C LYS A 279 -7.14 24.05 7.30
N ARG A 280 -7.72 22.87 7.52
CA ARG A 280 -8.40 22.53 8.78
C ARG A 280 -7.42 22.45 9.96
N LEU A 281 -6.23 21.90 9.74
CA LEU A 281 -5.19 21.75 10.75
C LEU A 281 -4.43 23.05 11.03
N ASP A 282 -4.43 24.01 10.09
CA ASP A 282 -3.89 25.37 10.27
C ASP A 282 -4.92 26.37 10.84
N ALA A 283 -6.18 25.95 11.02
CA ALA A 283 -7.21 26.79 11.63
C ALA A 283 -6.86 27.13 13.11
N ALA A 284 -7.29 28.31 13.56
CA ALA A 284 -6.87 28.89 14.84
C ALA A 284 -7.21 28.02 16.07
N ASP A 285 -8.25 27.18 15.98
CA ASP A 285 -8.65 26.26 17.06
C ASP A 285 -7.75 25.01 17.18
N VAL A 286 -6.98 24.68 16.13
CA VAL A 286 -6.18 23.45 16.02
C VAL A 286 -4.69 23.71 15.84
N LYS A 287 -4.29 24.76 15.11
CA LYS A 287 -2.91 25.03 14.67
C LYS A 287 -1.86 24.86 15.77
N ASP A 288 -2.10 25.44 16.94
CA ASP A 288 -1.14 25.45 18.06
C ASP A 288 -1.40 24.30 19.07
N LYS A 289 -2.33 23.39 18.78
CA LYS A 289 -2.64 22.26 19.65
C LYS A 289 -1.57 21.20 19.52
N ARG A 290 -1.04 20.77 20.67
CA ARG A 290 -0.03 19.71 20.74
C ARG A 290 -0.58 18.35 20.30
N CYS A 291 -1.77 17.98 20.78
CA CYS A 291 -2.32 16.64 20.62
C CYS A 291 -3.61 16.72 19.78
N VAL A 292 -3.54 16.33 18.52
CA VAL A 292 -4.69 16.36 17.61
C VAL A 292 -5.04 14.95 17.16
N VAL A 293 -6.33 14.63 17.23
CA VAL A 293 -6.91 13.37 16.77
C VAL A 293 -7.89 13.66 15.65
N VAL A 294 -7.74 12.97 14.52
CA VAL A 294 -8.71 13.01 13.43
C VAL A 294 -9.69 11.86 13.60
N ARG A 295 -10.97 12.17 13.80
CA ARG A 295 -12.06 11.19 13.82
C ARG A 295 -12.72 11.15 12.45
N GLU A 296 -12.90 9.96 11.93
CA GLU A 296 -13.46 9.74 10.61
C GLU A 296 -14.83 9.07 10.76
N GLU A 297 -15.91 9.76 10.37
CA GLU A 297 -17.23 9.11 10.33
C GLU A 297 -17.24 7.96 9.32
N ARG A 298 -16.55 8.19 8.21
CA ARG A 298 -16.10 7.18 7.26
C ARG A 298 -14.66 7.50 6.89
N ARG A 299 -13.84 6.46 6.79
CA ARG A 299 -12.43 6.56 6.39
C ARG A 299 -12.26 7.39 5.12
N VAL A 300 -11.27 8.28 5.13
CA VAL A 300 -10.93 9.11 3.97
C VAL A 300 -10.15 8.30 2.95
N PHE A 301 -9.17 7.53 3.42
CA PHE A 301 -8.27 6.74 2.60
C PHE A 301 -8.71 5.27 2.58
N ASP A 302 -9.85 5.01 1.96
CA ASP A 302 -10.45 3.68 1.84
C ASP A 302 -10.27 3.07 0.43
N SER A 303 -10.91 1.93 0.18
CA SER A 303 -10.86 1.26 -1.12
C SER A 303 -11.40 2.10 -2.28
N GLU A 304 -12.30 3.05 -2.02
CA GLU A 304 -12.82 3.96 -3.04
C GLU A 304 -11.76 5.02 -3.38
N PHE A 305 -11.07 5.55 -2.38
CA PHE A 305 -9.94 6.46 -2.61
C PHE A 305 -8.87 5.84 -3.51
N PHE A 306 -8.50 4.60 -3.24
CA PHE A 306 -7.50 3.87 -4.02
C PHE A 306 -8.05 3.26 -5.32
N GLY A 307 -9.37 3.10 -5.46
CA GLY A 307 -10.02 2.61 -6.68
C GLY A 307 -10.31 3.69 -7.72
N THR A 308 -10.19 4.97 -7.36
CA THR A 308 -10.48 6.13 -8.21
C THR A 308 -9.21 6.90 -8.60
N GLU A 309 -9.35 7.98 -9.37
CA GLU A 309 -8.20 8.80 -9.82
C GLU A 309 -7.63 9.69 -8.71
N LYS A 310 -8.23 9.70 -7.51
CA LYS A 310 -7.82 10.55 -6.39
C LYS A 310 -6.35 10.37 -6.03
N ILE A 311 -5.90 9.12 -5.96
CA ILE A 311 -4.50 8.78 -5.66
C ILE A 311 -3.52 9.25 -6.74
N LEU A 312 -3.93 9.32 -8.01
CA LEU A 312 -3.05 9.77 -9.10
C LEU A 312 -2.65 11.24 -8.95
N ALA A 313 -3.55 12.07 -8.42
CA ALA A 313 -3.26 13.48 -8.14
C ALA A 313 -2.15 13.65 -7.09
N LEU A 314 -2.13 12.77 -6.07
CA LEU A 314 -1.17 12.81 -4.97
C LEU A 314 0.15 12.10 -5.27
N LEU A 315 0.16 11.19 -6.25
CA LEU A 315 1.30 10.30 -6.46
C LEU A 315 2.64 11.04 -6.71
N PRO A 316 2.71 12.13 -7.51
CA PRO A 316 3.96 12.86 -7.69
C PRO A 316 4.52 13.45 -6.39
N GLU A 317 3.67 14.06 -5.56
CA GLU A 317 4.06 14.62 -4.27
C GLU A 317 4.48 13.52 -3.30
N LEU A 318 3.68 12.44 -3.22
CA LEU A 318 3.92 11.31 -2.35
C LEU A 318 5.26 10.63 -2.65
N LEU A 319 5.62 10.44 -3.93
CA LEU A 319 6.89 9.85 -4.36
C LEU A 319 8.11 10.72 -4.00
N SER A 320 7.91 12.03 -3.85
CA SER A 320 8.95 12.96 -3.39
C SER A 320 8.97 13.12 -1.86
N SER A 321 7.93 12.66 -1.16
CA SER A 321 7.79 12.82 0.27
C SER A 321 8.83 12.01 1.07
N PRO A 322 9.22 12.46 2.27
CA PRO A 322 10.08 11.68 3.16
C PRO A 322 9.53 10.28 3.48
N ILE A 323 8.21 10.11 3.48
CA ILE A 323 7.55 8.82 3.75
C ILE A 323 7.98 7.74 2.75
N LEU A 324 8.05 8.08 1.46
CA LEU A 324 8.45 7.13 0.42
C LEU A 324 9.95 7.19 0.11
N ARG A 325 10.59 8.36 0.19
CA ARG A 325 12.04 8.51 -0.04
C ARG A 325 12.88 7.82 1.02
N GLN A 326 12.38 7.73 2.24
CA GLN A 326 13.03 7.05 3.37
C GLN A 326 12.23 5.83 3.81
N PHE A 327 11.41 5.29 2.92
CA PHE A 327 10.74 4.04 3.17
C PHE A 327 11.78 2.93 3.30
N GLU A 328 11.69 2.17 4.39
CA GLU A 328 12.46 0.96 4.57
C GLU A 328 11.58 -0.18 5.05
N TRP A 329 11.87 -1.39 4.59
CA TRP A 329 11.37 -2.59 5.23
C TRP A 329 12.08 -2.77 6.59
N SER A 330 11.39 -3.36 7.56
CA SER A 330 11.96 -3.63 8.89
C SER A 330 13.22 -4.50 8.79
N ALA A 331 14.04 -4.52 9.85
CA ALA A 331 15.19 -5.43 9.91
C ALA A 331 14.78 -6.92 9.75
N LEU A 332 13.61 -7.29 10.27
CA LEU A 332 13.04 -8.64 10.13
C LEU A 332 12.77 -8.98 8.65
N VAL A 333 12.09 -8.08 7.94
CA VAL A 333 11.76 -8.27 6.51
C VAL A 333 13.02 -8.22 5.66
N ARG A 334 13.90 -7.22 5.85
CA ARG A 334 15.15 -7.09 5.08
C ARG A 334 16.06 -8.31 5.25
N GLY A 335 16.20 -8.81 6.48
CA GLY A 335 16.96 -10.03 6.74
C GLY A 335 16.43 -11.23 5.96
N ALA A 336 15.12 -11.45 5.99
CA ALA A 336 14.49 -12.53 5.23
C ALA A 336 14.61 -12.34 3.71
N VAL A 337 14.42 -11.11 3.21
CA VAL A 337 14.58 -10.79 1.78
C VAL A 337 16.00 -11.09 1.32
N GLU A 338 17.04 -10.63 2.02
CA GLU A 338 18.43 -10.87 1.61
C GLU A 338 18.79 -12.36 1.61
N ARG A 339 18.37 -13.11 2.64
CA ARG A 339 18.60 -14.58 2.68
C ARG A 339 17.92 -15.29 1.50
N ASN A 340 16.67 -14.94 1.21
CA ASN A 340 15.93 -15.56 0.11
C ASN A 340 16.47 -15.15 -1.27
N VAL A 341 16.85 -13.88 -1.45
CA VAL A 341 17.51 -13.42 -2.68
C VAL A 341 18.82 -14.17 -2.90
N GLN A 342 19.64 -14.32 -1.86
CA GLN A 342 20.88 -15.08 -1.94
C GLN A 342 20.64 -16.57 -2.24
N ARG A 343 19.63 -17.18 -1.60
CA ARG A 343 19.23 -18.59 -1.79
C ARG A 343 18.78 -18.86 -3.23
N PHE A 344 17.93 -18.00 -3.79
CA PHE A 344 17.29 -18.27 -5.08
C PHE A 344 18.09 -17.74 -6.27
N PHE A 345 18.72 -16.56 -6.16
CA PHE A 345 19.35 -15.87 -7.29
C PHE A 345 20.89 -15.77 -7.17
N GLY A 346 21.46 -16.10 -6.01
CA GLY A 346 22.90 -16.18 -5.77
C GLY A 346 23.64 -14.83 -5.69
N ALA A 347 24.94 -14.88 -5.39
CA ALA A 347 25.80 -13.70 -5.19
C ALA A 347 26.12 -12.91 -6.49
N LYS A 348 25.62 -13.36 -7.65
CA LYS A 348 25.77 -12.65 -8.94
C LYS A 348 24.73 -11.56 -9.17
N ALA A 349 23.81 -11.34 -8.22
CA ALA A 349 23.00 -10.12 -8.13
C ALA A 349 23.89 -8.91 -7.77
N LYS A 350 24.89 -8.61 -8.61
CA LYS A 350 25.66 -7.38 -8.52
C LYS A 350 24.90 -6.35 -9.36
N ALA A 351 24.41 -5.33 -8.66
CA ALA A 351 23.84 -4.09 -9.16
C ALA A 351 24.29 -3.77 -10.60
N ILE A 352 23.37 -3.88 -11.56
CA ILE A 352 23.54 -3.19 -12.85
C ILE A 352 23.06 -1.75 -12.61
N SER A 353 23.93 -0.78 -12.91
CA SER A 353 23.54 0.64 -12.91
C SER A 353 22.38 0.83 -13.89
N PRO A 354 21.21 1.40 -13.50
CA PRO A 354 20.04 1.54 -14.37
C PRO A 354 20.18 2.56 -15.51
N SER A 355 21.41 2.90 -15.85
CA SER A 355 21.76 3.98 -16.77
C SER A 355 21.73 3.57 -18.24
N ALA A 356 21.25 2.38 -18.59
CA ALA A 356 21.27 1.88 -19.98
C ALA A 356 19.87 1.69 -20.62
N LEU A 357 18.81 2.24 -20.02
CA LEU A 357 17.51 2.36 -20.70
C LEU A 357 17.35 3.82 -21.12
N PRO A 358 17.32 4.13 -22.43
CA PRO A 358 17.06 5.46 -22.91
C PRO A 358 15.73 5.91 -22.34
N ASN A 359 15.72 7.14 -21.84
CA ASN A 359 14.49 7.88 -21.77
C ASN A 359 13.91 7.86 -23.19
N SER A 360 12.73 7.28 -23.37
CA SER A 360 11.91 7.66 -24.50
C SER A 360 11.45 9.09 -24.24
N ASP A 361 12.34 10.06 -24.47
CA ASP A 361 11.98 11.45 -24.77
C ASP A 361 11.32 11.49 -26.15
N GLY A 362 10.32 10.62 -26.38
CA GLY A 362 9.42 10.75 -27.51
C GLY A 362 8.61 11.99 -27.22
N ASP A 363 8.75 13.02 -28.05
CA ASP A 363 7.97 14.26 -28.08
C ASP A 363 6.57 14.05 -27.48
N VAL A 364 6.43 14.27 -26.17
CA VAL A 364 5.12 14.20 -25.53
C VAL A 364 4.46 15.52 -25.88
N ASP A 365 3.55 15.43 -26.83
CA ASP A 365 2.71 16.50 -27.32
C ASP A 365 2.29 17.42 -26.15
N LYS A 366 2.68 18.70 -26.22
CA LYS A 366 2.38 19.75 -25.21
C LYS A 366 0.90 20.16 -25.29
N SER A 367 0.00 19.19 -25.43
CA SER A 367 -1.42 19.40 -25.40
C SER A 367 -1.87 19.63 -23.96
N ALA A 368 -2.61 20.71 -23.75
CA ALA A 368 -3.18 21.12 -22.47
C ALA A 368 -4.30 20.18 -21.95
N ASN A 369 -4.59 19.07 -22.64
CA ASN A 369 -5.64 18.10 -22.31
C ASN A 369 -5.07 16.71 -22.04
N ALA A 370 -4.24 16.56 -21.02
CA ALA A 370 -3.71 15.24 -20.65
C ALA A 370 -4.49 14.62 -19.49
N SER A 371 -4.69 13.31 -19.55
CA SER A 371 -5.30 12.55 -18.45
C SER A 371 -4.48 12.68 -17.16
N PRO A 372 -5.09 12.52 -15.97
CA PRO A 372 -4.37 12.56 -14.69
C PRO A 372 -3.19 11.59 -14.64
N ALA A 373 -3.32 10.39 -15.21
CA ALA A 373 -2.24 9.42 -15.33
C ALA A 373 -1.03 9.96 -16.14
N ALA A 374 -1.28 10.60 -17.29
CA ALA A 374 -0.21 11.17 -18.12
C ALA A 374 0.44 12.41 -17.49
N ALA A 375 -0.31 13.19 -16.72
CA ALA A 375 0.23 14.31 -15.94
C ALA A 375 1.12 13.81 -14.78
N ALA A 376 0.66 12.78 -14.07
CA ALA A 376 1.44 12.13 -13.01
C ALA A 376 2.71 11.50 -13.57
N GLU A 377 2.62 10.74 -14.66
CA GLU A 377 3.77 10.10 -15.32
C GLU A 377 4.86 11.11 -15.70
N ARG A 378 4.51 12.22 -16.36
CA ARG A 378 5.49 13.28 -16.70
C ARG A 378 6.18 13.88 -15.49
N SER A 379 5.42 14.08 -14.41
CA SER A 379 5.96 14.60 -13.14
C SER A 379 6.93 13.60 -12.51
N ILE A 380 6.61 12.30 -12.58
CA ILE A 380 7.44 11.20 -12.07
C ILE A 380 8.74 11.07 -12.87
N ILE A 381 8.66 11.13 -14.20
CA ILE A 381 9.84 11.09 -15.08
C ILE A 381 10.82 12.23 -14.71
N THR A 382 10.29 13.43 -14.46
CA THR A 382 11.10 14.59 -14.04
C THR A 382 11.74 14.37 -12.65
N ALA A 383 10.99 13.80 -11.69
CA ALA A 383 11.47 13.56 -10.33
C ALA A 383 12.49 12.40 -10.21
N ARG A 384 12.54 11.50 -11.20
CA ARG A 384 13.45 10.34 -11.25
C ARG A 384 14.92 10.73 -11.30
N ALA A 385 15.26 11.86 -11.94
CA ALA A 385 16.64 12.32 -12.08
C ALA A 385 17.37 12.57 -10.73
N SER A 386 16.60 12.66 -9.63
CA SER A 386 17.09 12.96 -8.29
C SER A 386 16.98 11.79 -7.30
N ALA A 387 16.63 10.57 -7.76
CA ALA A 387 16.31 9.43 -6.88
C ALA A 387 17.55 8.59 -6.48
N PRO A 388 17.96 8.53 -5.20
CA PRO A 388 18.96 7.59 -4.72
C PRO A 388 18.32 6.21 -4.55
N GLY A 389 18.81 5.17 -5.25
CA GLY A 389 18.34 3.79 -5.03
C GLY A 389 18.23 2.90 -6.26
N ALA A 390 18.40 3.47 -7.46
CA ALA A 390 18.27 2.74 -8.72
C ALA A 390 19.20 1.49 -8.80
N ASN A 391 20.32 1.48 -8.09
CA ASN A 391 21.36 0.44 -8.15
C ASN A 391 21.05 -0.88 -7.38
N GLN A 392 19.83 -1.14 -6.91
CA GLN A 392 19.52 -2.33 -6.08
C GLN A 392 18.62 -3.38 -6.76
N THR A 393 18.54 -3.35 -8.09
CA THR A 393 17.75 -4.33 -8.85
C THR A 393 18.39 -5.72 -8.86
N LEU A 394 17.57 -6.75 -9.10
CA LEU A 394 17.94 -8.15 -9.30
C LEU A 394 17.98 -8.43 -10.81
N PRO A 395 19.17 -8.40 -11.45
CA PRO A 395 19.28 -8.55 -12.89
C PRO A 395 18.75 -9.91 -13.36
N GLY A 396 18.00 -9.90 -14.45
CA GLY A 396 17.37 -11.04 -15.07
C GLY A 396 16.17 -11.62 -14.32
N VAL A 397 15.74 -10.99 -13.22
CA VAL A 397 14.61 -11.46 -12.40
C VAL A 397 13.34 -10.68 -12.74
N LEU A 398 12.30 -11.41 -13.12
CA LEU A 398 10.92 -10.93 -13.21
C LEU A 398 10.15 -11.37 -11.95
N ALA A 399 9.52 -10.43 -11.24
CA ALA A 399 8.58 -10.76 -10.18
C ALA A 399 7.14 -10.69 -10.71
N LEU A 400 6.36 -11.73 -10.45
CA LEU A 400 4.97 -11.89 -10.88
C LEU A 400 4.06 -12.00 -9.65
N HIS A 401 3.08 -11.10 -9.53
CA HIS A 401 2.07 -11.18 -8.49
C HIS A 401 0.75 -11.76 -8.98
N LEU A 402 0.39 -12.93 -8.45
CA LEU A 402 -0.87 -13.61 -8.73
C LEU A 402 -1.73 -13.70 -7.48
N ARG A 403 -2.95 -13.20 -7.56
CA ARG A 403 -3.97 -13.41 -6.52
C ARG A 403 -4.80 -14.64 -6.86
N ARG A 404 -4.92 -15.54 -5.90
CA ARG A 404 -5.68 -16.80 -5.96
C ARG A 404 -6.59 -16.89 -4.73
N GLY A 405 -6.92 -18.08 -4.26
CA GLY A 405 -7.67 -18.29 -3.02
C GLY A 405 -9.03 -17.57 -3.02
N ASP A 406 -9.17 -16.60 -2.12
CA ASP A 406 -10.37 -15.76 -1.93
C ASP A 406 -10.75 -14.93 -3.17
N TYR A 407 -9.81 -14.70 -4.09
CA TYR A 407 -10.05 -13.85 -5.26
C TYR A 407 -11.05 -14.41 -6.26
N LYS A 408 -11.34 -15.72 -6.25
CA LYS A 408 -12.37 -16.28 -7.14
C LYS A 408 -13.73 -15.60 -6.94
N ARG A 409 -14.10 -15.30 -5.69
CA ARG A 409 -15.32 -14.56 -5.38
C ARG A 409 -15.12 -13.05 -5.52
N HIS A 410 -13.93 -12.56 -5.19
CA HIS A 410 -13.62 -11.13 -5.25
C HIS A 410 -13.67 -10.57 -6.67
N CYS A 411 -13.10 -11.26 -7.66
CA CYS A 411 -13.08 -10.82 -9.06
C CYS A 411 -14.49 -10.67 -9.64
N THR A 412 -15.43 -11.53 -9.25
CA THR A 412 -16.85 -11.38 -9.64
C THR A 412 -17.47 -10.11 -9.05
N ARG A 413 -17.13 -9.75 -7.81
CA ARG A 413 -17.61 -8.51 -7.19
C ARG A 413 -16.98 -7.27 -7.81
N LEU A 414 -15.69 -7.31 -8.12
CA LEU A 414 -15.00 -6.21 -8.81
C LEU A 414 -15.70 -5.88 -10.14
N LYS A 415 -16.12 -6.91 -10.87
CA LYS A 415 -16.97 -6.76 -12.06
C LYS A 415 -18.32 -6.11 -11.74
N GLU A 416 -19.04 -6.60 -10.72
CA GLU A 416 -20.34 -6.04 -10.30
C GLU A 416 -20.23 -4.56 -9.90
N TRP A 417 -19.10 -4.17 -9.31
CA TRP A 417 -18.81 -2.81 -8.89
C TRP A 417 -18.24 -1.92 -10.01
N GLY A 418 -17.92 -2.48 -11.19
CA GLY A 418 -17.24 -1.72 -12.25
C GLY A 418 -15.89 -1.16 -11.81
N THR A 419 -15.16 -1.87 -10.93
CA THR A 419 -13.92 -1.38 -10.35
C THR A 419 -12.81 -1.32 -11.41
N ARG A 420 -12.10 -0.19 -11.49
CA ARG A 420 -10.89 -0.04 -12.32
C ARG A 420 -9.65 -0.58 -11.60
N TYR A 421 -8.48 -0.43 -12.20
CA TYR A 421 -7.23 -0.81 -11.52
C TYR A 421 -7.00 0.05 -10.27
N LEU A 422 -6.34 -0.53 -9.27
CA LEU A 422 -6.15 0.13 -7.97
C LEU A 422 -4.83 0.93 -7.92
N GLY A 423 -4.89 2.12 -7.34
CA GLY A 423 -3.72 2.87 -6.90
C GLY A 423 -2.76 3.24 -8.05
N ALA A 424 -1.47 3.01 -7.83
CA ALA A 424 -0.41 3.34 -8.78
C ALA A 424 -0.48 2.53 -10.08
N MET A 425 -1.24 1.43 -10.12
CA MET A 425 -1.43 0.63 -11.35
C MET A 425 -2.19 1.37 -12.42
N ARG A 426 -2.98 2.38 -12.06
CA ARG A 426 -3.69 3.22 -13.03
C ARG A 426 -2.76 4.05 -13.93
N LEU A 427 -1.48 4.19 -13.55
CA LEU A 427 -0.46 4.75 -14.45
C LEU A 427 -0.14 3.84 -15.64
N LEU A 428 -0.37 2.54 -15.49
CA LEU A 428 -0.10 1.50 -16.50
C LEU A 428 -1.41 1.03 -17.15
N GLU A 429 -2.54 1.60 -16.76
CA GLU A 429 -3.82 1.40 -17.43
C GLU A 429 -3.69 2.07 -18.80
N ASP A 430 -3.63 1.25 -19.86
CA ASP A 430 -3.66 1.80 -21.21
C ASP A 430 -4.92 2.66 -21.36
N LYS A 431 -4.83 3.76 -22.11
CA LYS A 431 -5.99 4.59 -22.51
C LYS A 431 -7.03 3.81 -23.35
N PHE A 432 -6.87 2.49 -23.51
CA PHE A 432 -7.70 1.61 -24.31
C PHE A 432 -9.01 1.18 -23.64
N ASP A 433 -9.25 1.60 -22.40
CA ASP A 433 -10.47 1.27 -21.67
C ASP A 433 -11.41 2.46 -21.48
N GLU A 434 -11.86 3.07 -22.59
CA GLU A 434 -12.97 4.03 -22.52
C GLU A 434 -14.31 3.35 -22.18
N GLU A 435 -14.40 2.01 -22.19
CA GLU A 435 -15.60 1.30 -21.72
C GLU A 435 -15.33 -0.18 -21.38
N HIS A 436 -14.53 -0.44 -20.32
CA HIS A 436 -14.37 -1.74 -19.63
C HIS A 436 -14.38 -2.99 -20.55
N GLY A 437 -13.55 -2.98 -21.59
CA GLY A 437 -13.34 -4.07 -22.55
C GLY A 437 -13.72 -3.75 -24.00
N ARG A 438 -13.59 -2.50 -24.48
CA ARG A 438 -13.70 -2.22 -25.92
C ARG A 438 -12.47 -2.80 -26.64
N PRO A 439 -12.62 -3.53 -27.76
CA PRO A 439 -11.47 -4.15 -28.42
C PRO A 439 -10.55 -3.11 -29.04
N ARG A 440 -9.29 -3.51 -29.30
CA ARG A 440 -8.36 -2.79 -30.19
C ARG A 440 -9.12 -2.34 -31.44
N SER A 441 -8.86 -1.12 -31.91
CA SER A 441 -9.54 -0.50 -33.07
C SER A 441 -9.55 -1.34 -34.36
N SER A 442 -8.82 -2.45 -34.40
CA SER A 442 -8.86 -3.47 -35.46
C SER A 442 -10.11 -4.36 -35.46
N GLU A 443 -10.93 -4.38 -34.40
CA GLU A 443 -12.17 -5.20 -34.32
C GLU A 443 -13.44 -4.36 -34.12
N ALA A 444 -13.41 -3.07 -34.47
CA ALA A 444 -14.59 -2.23 -34.40
C ALA A 444 -15.73 -2.85 -35.25
N ARG A 445 -16.82 -3.28 -34.57
CA ARG A 445 -18.03 -3.79 -35.24
C ARG A 445 -18.51 -2.74 -36.25
N PRO A 446 -19.06 -3.17 -37.41
CA PRO A 446 -19.69 -2.24 -38.35
C PRO A 446 -20.71 -1.36 -37.62
N ALA A 447 -20.66 -0.05 -37.90
CA ALA A 447 -21.58 0.91 -37.29
C ALA A 447 -23.05 0.45 -37.46
N GLY A 448 -23.77 0.31 -36.34
CA GLY A 448 -25.21 -0.02 -36.34
C GLY A 448 -25.58 -1.38 -35.73
N VAL A 449 -24.62 -2.25 -35.41
CA VAL A 449 -24.90 -3.50 -34.65
C VAL A 449 -24.77 -3.20 -33.16
N LYS A 450 -25.90 -3.22 -32.44
CA LYS A 450 -25.91 -3.08 -30.97
C LYS A 450 -25.49 -4.40 -30.34
N GLU A 451 -24.50 -4.35 -29.45
CA GLU A 451 -24.13 -5.46 -28.56
C GLU A 451 -25.34 -5.83 -27.70
N SER A 452 -25.64 -7.12 -27.57
CA SER A 452 -26.70 -7.56 -26.66
C SER A 452 -26.22 -7.39 -25.21
N GLU A 453 -27.14 -7.24 -24.26
CA GLU A 453 -26.78 -7.17 -22.83
C GLU A 453 -26.04 -8.42 -22.35
N GLU A 454 -26.36 -9.58 -22.92
CA GLU A 454 -25.71 -10.86 -22.63
C GLU A 454 -24.26 -10.88 -23.17
N GLU A 455 -24.06 -10.47 -24.44
CA GLU A 455 -22.72 -10.33 -25.04
C GLU A 455 -21.84 -9.38 -24.21
N ARG A 456 -22.42 -8.26 -23.76
CA ARG A 456 -21.73 -7.27 -22.91
C ARG A 456 -21.33 -7.86 -21.56
N GLU A 457 -22.23 -8.60 -20.92
CA GLU A 457 -21.98 -9.23 -19.62
C GLU A 457 -20.91 -10.32 -19.69
N GLU A 458 -20.92 -11.14 -20.75
CA GLU A 458 -19.91 -12.16 -21.01
C GLU A 458 -18.54 -11.52 -21.26
N ARG A 459 -18.47 -10.49 -22.10
CA ARG A 459 -17.24 -9.75 -22.38
C ARG A 459 -16.64 -9.12 -21.13
N ARG A 460 -17.45 -8.45 -20.31
CA ARG A 460 -16.97 -7.91 -19.02
C ARG A 460 -16.47 -9.03 -18.12
N THR A 461 -17.22 -10.13 -18.01
CA THR A 461 -16.80 -11.27 -17.18
C THR A 461 -15.46 -11.84 -17.64
N ALA A 462 -15.26 -12.00 -18.95
CA ALA A 462 -13.99 -12.44 -19.52
C ALA A 462 -12.84 -11.47 -19.18
N TYR A 463 -13.04 -10.17 -19.38
CA TYR A 463 -12.06 -9.13 -19.05
C TYR A 463 -11.62 -9.21 -17.57
N TYR A 464 -12.58 -9.21 -16.63
CA TYR A 464 -12.23 -9.25 -15.21
C TYR A 464 -11.55 -10.56 -14.84
N LEU A 465 -11.98 -11.70 -15.37
CA LEU A 465 -11.32 -12.98 -15.06
C LEU A 465 -9.90 -13.04 -15.62
N GLU A 466 -9.66 -12.53 -16.82
CA GLU A 466 -8.35 -12.49 -17.45
C GLU A 466 -7.35 -11.64 -16.65
N HIS A 467 -7.74 -10.45 -16.18
CA HIS A 467 -6.82 -9.53 -15.50
C HIS A 467 -6.78 -9.75 -13.97
N CYS A 468 -7.86 -10.26 -13.37
CA CYS A 468 -7.95 -10.49 -11.92
C CYS A 468 -7.58 -11.91 -11.51
N LEU A 469 -7.91 -12.93 -12.32
CA LEU A 469 -7.69 -14.34 -12.00
C LEU A 469 -7.29 -15.17 -13.24
N PRO A 470 -6.20 -14.83 -13.94
CA PRO A 470 -5.82 -15.48 -15.20
C PRO A 470 -5.53 -16.97 -15.04
N SER A 471 -5.79 -17.76 -16.07
CA SER A 471 -5.38 -19.17 -16.15
C SER A 471 -3.84 -19.30 -16.23
N VAL A 472 -3.30 -20.52 -16.05
CA VAL A 472 -1.86 -20.77 -16.21
C VAL A 472 -1.41 -20.41 -17.63
N GLU A 473 -2.21 -20.77 -18.63
CA GLU A 473 -1.95 -20.49 -20.03
C GLU A 473 -1.90 -18.99 -20.31
N GLN A 474 -2.87 -18.22 -19.78
CA GLN A 474 -2.90 -16.77 -19.91
C GLN A 474 -1.66 -16.13 -19.28
N VAL A 475 -1.25 -16.60 -18.08
CA VAL A 475 -0.02 -16.12 -17.42
C VAL A 475 1.23 -16.42 -18.26
N VAL A 476 1.35 -17.62 -18.82
CA VAL A 476 2.50 -18.00 -19.66
C VAL A 476 2.56 -17.13 -20.92
N LEU A 477 1.42 -16.91 -21.59
CA LEU A 477 1.33 -16.03 -22.75
C LEU A 477 1.76 -14.60 -22.40
N ARG A 478 1.19 -14.04 -21.32
CA ARG A 478 1.50 -12.67 -20.90
C ARG A 478 2.97 -12.50 -20.53
N LEU A 479 3.57 -13.46 -19.82
CA LEU A 479 4.99 -13.37 -19.48
C LEU A 479 5.89 -13.48 -20.71
N ARG A 480 5.51 -14.26 -21.73
CA ARG A 480 6.24 -14.31 -23.00
C ARG A 480 6.23 -12.94 -23.69
N GLU A 481 5.07 -12.29 -23.77
CA GLU A 481 4.94 -10.93 -24.33
C GLU A 481 5.81 -9.93 -23.58
N VAL A 482 5.74 -9.91 -22.24
CA VAL A 482 6.55 -9.01 -21.41
C VAL A 482 8.05 -9.22 -21.64
N ARG A 483 8.49 -10.48 -21.81
CA ARG A 483 9.88 -10.82 -22.08
C ARG A 483 10.34 -10.32 -23.46
N GLU A 484 9.48 -10.41 -24.47
CA GLU A 484 9.73 -9.89 -25.82
C GLU A 484 9.77 -8.35 -25.85
N GLU A 485 8.78 -7.68 -25.26
CA GLU A 485 8.73 -6.21 -25.14
C GLU A 485 9.97 -5.65 -24.44
N TYR A 486 10.41 -6.32 -23.37
CA TYR A 486 11.57 -5.91 -22.60
C TYR A 486 12.86 -6.07 -23.41
N GLU A 487 13.02 -7.16 -24.16
CA GLU A 487 14.16 -7.32 -25.07
C GLU A 487 14.21 -6.23 -26.13
N ASP A 488 13.07 -5.90 -26.73
CA ASP A 488 13.00 -4.87 -27.76
C ASP A 488 13.38 -3.50 -27.18
N THR A 489 12.96 -3.21 -25.95
CA THR A 489 13.39 -2.01 -25.22
C THR A 489 14.92 -1.98 -25.07
N LEU A 490 15.55 -3.11 -24.68
CA LEU A 490 17.02 -3.21 -24.58
C LEU A 490 17.74 -3.17 -25.93
N ARG A 491 17.11 -3.59 -27.03
CA ARG A 491 17.67 -3.48 -28.38
C ARG A 491 17.67 -2.03 -28.85
N VAL A 492 16.55 -1.33 -28.69
CA VAL A 492 16.44 0.11 -28.99
C VAL A 492 17.46 0.88 -28.16
N ALA A 493 17.58 0.56 -26.87
CA ALA A 493 18.59 1.13 -25.98
C ALA A 493 20.01 1.05 -26.52
N ARG A 494 20.44 -0.17 -26.86
CA ARG A 494 21.78 -0.42 -27.40
C ARG A 494 22.00 0.21 -28.76
N SER A 495 20.96 0.37 -29.60
CA SER A 495 21.10 1.07 -30.88
C SER A 495 21.38 2.57 -30.69
N LEU A 496 20.73 3.21 -29.73
CA LEU A 496 20.93 4.62 -29.41
C LEU A 496 22.31 4.88 -28.78
N GLU A 497 22.82 3.92 -27.98
CA GLU A 497 24.19 3.99 -27.43
C GLU A 497 25.26 3.60 -28.48
N GLY A 498 24.94 2.67 -29.39
CA GLY A 498 25.85 2.09 -30.38
C GLY A 498 26.18 3.00 -31.57
N GLU A 499 25.36 4.02 -31.86
CA GLU A 499 25.74 5.09 -32.81
C GLU A 499 26.94 5.92 -32.33
N ALA A 500 27.30 5.83 -31.04
CA ALA A 500 28.48 6.50 -30.51
C ALA A 500 29.79 5.69 -30.68
N ASN A 501 29.75 4.35 -30.84
CA ASN A 501 30.94 3.51 -30.95
C ASN A 501 30.64 2.13 -31.58
N ALA A 502 30.86 1.94 -32.88
CA ALA A 502 30.78 0.61 -33.50
C ALA A 502 31.99 0.30 -34.41
N PRO A 503 32.75 -0.78 -34.17
CA PRO A 503 33.51 -1.47 -35.20
C PRO A 503 32.71 -2.66 -35.77
N GLU A 504 32.75 -2.77 -37.10
CA GLU A 504 32.15 -3.88 -37.86
C GLU A 504 32.85 -5.21 -37.54
N SER A 505 32.10 -6.26 -37.20
CA SER A 505 32.56 -7.62 -37.45
C SER A 505 31.41 -8.53 -37.90
N LYS A 506 31.64 -9.19 -39.02
CA LYS A 506 30.78 -10.17 -39.68
C LYS A 506 31.20 -11.57 -39.23
N ASP A 507 30.40 -12.23 -38.41
CA ASP A 507 30.34 -13.69 -38.40
C ASP A 507 28.98 -14.14 -37.85
N ALA A 508 28.11 -14.56 -38.78
CA ALA A 508 26.75 -14.99 -38.52
C ALA A 508 26.72 -16.51 -38.25
N ARG A 509 26.60 -16.87 -36.98
CA ARG A 509 25.97 -18.13 -36.55
C ARG A 509 24.72 -17.72 -35.79
N THR A 510 23.54 -18.15 -36.26
CA THR A 510 22.25 -17.80 -35.66
C THR A 510 22.29 -18.06 -34.15
N PRO A 511 22.27 -17.02 -33.30
CA PRO A 511 22.31 -17.21 -31.85
C PRO A 511 20.96 -17.75 -31.40
N ARG A 512 20.96 -18.60 -30.37
CA ARG A 512 19.75 -18.78 -29.56
C ARG A 512 19.35 -17.39 -29.05
N VAL A 513 18.05 -17.06 -29.09
CA VAL A 513 17.55 -15.84 -28.45
C VAL A 513 17.78 -16.02 -26.95
N GLU A 514 18.83 -15.38 -26.44
CA GLU A 514 19.17 -15.42 -25.03
C GLU A 514 18.49 -14.22 -24.38
N TYR A 515 17.33 -14.49 -23.76
CA TYR A 515 16.56 -13.49 -23.05
C TYR A 515 17.30 -12.94 -21.84
N ALA A 516 17.26 -11.61 -21.69
CA ALA A 516 17.82 -10.92 -20.53
C ALA A 516 17.04 -11.28 -19.25
N LEU A 517 15.72 -11.36 -19.33
CA LEU A 517 14.87 -11.89 -18.26
C LEU A 517 14.85 -13.41 -18.32
N ARG A 518 15.32 -14.05 -17.24
CA ARG A 518 15.55 -15.49 -17.17
C ARG A 518 14.81 -16.15 -16.01
N ASP A 519 14.80 -15.50 -14.85
CA ASP A 519 14.28 -16.08 -13.62
C ASP A 519 12.97 -15.39 -13.21
N VAL A 520 12.03 -16.15 -12.64
CA VAL A 520 10.72 -15.68 -12.20
C VAL A 520 10.55 -15.91 -10.70
N TYR A 521 10.15 -14.86 -9.99
CA TYR A 521 9.65 -14.93 -8.62
C TYR A 521 8.13 -14.78 -8.61
N VAL A 522 7.38 -15.78 -8.15
CA VAL A 522 5.92 -15.79 -8.08
C VAL A 522 5.48 -15.49 -6.64
N LEU A 523 5.04 -14.26 -6.39
CA LEU A 523 4.38 -13.91 -5.13
C LEU A 523 2.89 -14.21 -5.23
N THR A 524 2.37 -15.10 -4.39
CA THR A 524 0.98 -15.53 -4.47
C THR A 524 0.45 -16.12 -3.16
N ASN A 525 -0.86 -15.93 -2.92
CA ASN A 525 -1.61 -16.66 -1.90
C ASN A 525 -2.23 -17.97 -2.45
N GLY A 526 -1.74 -18.46 -3.59
CA GLY A 526 -2.18 -19.71 -4.21
C GLY A 526 -1.66 -20.95 -3.50
N TRP A 527 -2.38 -22.06 -3.66
CA TRP A 527 -1.96 -23.35 -3.15
C TRP A 527 -0.62 -23.80 -3.76
N PRO A 528 0.21 -24.57 -3.03
CA PRO A 528 1.48 -25.08 -3.58
C PRO A 528 1.31 -25.84 -4.90
N SER A 529 0.21 -26.60 -5.07
CA SER A 529 -0.08 -27.31 -6.31
C SER A 529 -0.23 -26.38 -7.52
N PHE A 530 -0.88 -25.22 -7.33
CA PHE A 530 -1.00 -24.21 -8.38
C PHE A 530 0.36 -23.62 -8.75
N VAL A 531 1.21 -23.36 -7.77
CA VAL A 531 2.57 -22.84 -8.02
C VAL A 531 3.44 -23.87 -8.74
N THR A 532 3.29 -25.15 -8.42
CA THR A 532 3.96 -26.25 -9.14
C THR A 532 3.51 -26.32 -10.60
N GLU A 533 2.20 -26.31 -10.87
CA GLU A 533 1.65 -26.33 -12.22
C GLU A 533 2.16 -25.13 -13.06
N LEU A 534 2.10 -23.92 -12.49
CA LEU A 534 2.59 -22.72 -13.15
C LEU A 534 4.10 -22.79 -13.43
N ARG A 535 4.88 -23.29 -12.47
CA ARG A 535 6.34 -23.47 -12.62
C ARG A 535 6.65 -24.41 -13.78
N GLU A 536 5.98 -25.56 -13.86
CA GLU A 536 6.18 -26.51 -14.94
C GLU A 536 5.84 -25.88 -16.30
N ALA A 537 4.75 -25.13 -16.39
CA ALA A 537 4.34 -24.45 -17.62
C ALA A 537 5.32 -23.36 -18.05
N LEU A 538 5.83 -22.53 -17.12
CA LEU A 538 6.82 -21.49 -17.42
C LEU A 538 8.19 -22.09 -17.79
N VAL A 539 8.63 -23.15 -17.12
CA VAL A 539 9.87 -23.86 -17.50
C VAL A 539 9.73 -24.47 -18.89
N ALA A 540 8.57 -25.05 -19.22
CA ALA A 540 8.28 -25.55 -20.57
C ALA A 540 8.29 -24.44 -21.63
N ASP A 541 7.91 -23.21 -21.26
CA ASP A 541 8.01 -22.01 -22.11
C ASP A 541 9.46 -21.46 -22.26
N GLY A 542 10.42 -22.02 -21.54
CA GLY A 542 11.83 -21.65 -21.63
C GLY A 542 12.32 -20.66 -20.59
N TRP A 543 11.55 -20.41 -19.52
CA TRP A 543 12.07 -19.73 -18.34
C TRP A 543 13.10 -20.59 -17.61
N GLY A 544 14.10 -19.95 -17.00
CA GLY A 544 15.18 -20.59 -16.29
C GLY A 544 14.75 -21.12 -14.93
N ARG A 545 14.92 -20.31 -13.88
CA ARG A 545 14.43 -20.63 -12.55
C ARG A 545 13.07 -19.98 -12.33
N VAL A 546 12.10 -20.75 -11.85
CA VAL A 546 10.83 -20.20 -11.35
C VAL A 546 10.72 -20.64 -9.90
N VAL A 547 10.57 -19.67 -9.00
CA VAL A 547 10.40 -19.85 -7.54
C VAL A 547 9.19 -19.05 -7.08
N GLY A 548 8.53 -19.43 -5.98
CA GLY A 548 7.40 -18.67 -5.45
C GLY A 548 7.26 -18.71 -3.94
N THR A 549 6.28 -17.97 -3.41
CA THR A 549 5.99 -17.85 -1.96
C THR A 549 6.03 -19.19 -1.22
N PRO A 550 5.44 -20.31 -1.72
CA PRO A 550 5.47 -21.57 -0.99
C PRO A 550 6.87 -22.21 -0.83
N ASP A 551 7.87 -21.80 -1.62
CA ASP A 551 9.22 -22.41 -1.62
C ASP A 551 10.05 -22.06 -0.38
N TRP A 552 9.57 -21.16 0.48
CA TRP A 552 10.15 -20.83 1.79
C TRP A 552 9.13 -20.94 2.94
N GLU A 553 7.85 -21.24 2.64
CA GLU A 553 6.79 -21.45 3.63
C GLU A 553 6.67 -22.90 4.10
N SER A 554 7.49 -23.84 3.61
CA SER A 554 7.44 -25.25 4.01
C SER A 554 7.34 -25.38 5.53
N ALA A 555 6.19 -25.89 5.96
CA ALA A 555 5.82 -25.94 7.37
C ALA A 555 6.77 -26.88 8.14
N PRO A 556 7.00 -26.64 9.44
CA PRO A 556 7.63 -27.65 10.28
C PRO A 556 6.86 -28.97 10.14
N ALA A 557 7.58 -30.09 10.11
CA ALA A 557 7.03 -31.43 10.07
C ALA A 557 5.82 -31.56 11.02
N PRO A 558 4.74 -32.29 10.64
CA PRO A 558 3.55 -32.40 11.47
C PRO A 558 3.93 -32.80 12.88
N VAL A 559 3.35 -32.12 13.88
CA VAL A 559 3.53 -32.39 15.30
C VAL A 559 3.21 -33.87 15.53
N ARG A 560 4.24 -34.71 15.60
CA ARG A 560 4.11 -36.08 16.07
C ARG A 560 3.84 -35.98 17.56
N PHE A 561 2.60 -36.24 17.97
CA PHE A 561 2.32 -36.56 19.36
C PHE A 561 3.20 -37.75 19.72
N ALA A 562 4.23 -37.51 20.52
CA ALA A 562 5.11 -38.54 21.03
C ALA A 562 4.29 -39.45 21.96
N VAL A 563 3.77 -40.54 21.41
CA VAL A 563 3.41 -41.70 22.21
C VAL A 563 4.73 -42.33 22.63
N ASN A 564 4.99 -42.30 23.94
CA ASN A 564 6.13 -42.98 24.54
C ASN A 564 6.13 -44.47 24.15
N SER A 565 7.05 -44.85 23.28
CA SER A 565 7.57 -46.22 23.27
C SER A 565 9.04 -46.21 22.86
N ASP A 566 9.86 -46.51 23.85
CA ASP A 566 11.18 -47.11 23.82
C ASP A 566 12.38 -46.34 23.25
N ARG A 567 13.29 -46.07 24.20
CA ARG A 567 14.71 -45.78 24.02
C ARG A 567 15.38 -46.85 23.16
N SER A 568 15.95 -46.44 22.03
CA SER A 568 17.29 -46.92 21.67
C SER A 568 18.04 -45.87 20.87
N SER A 569 19.27 -45.66 21.32
CA SER A 569 20.34 -44.86 20.74
C SER A 569 20.52 -45.02 19.24
N ASP A 570 20.51 -43.90 18.51
CA ASP A 570 21.60 -43.62 17.58
C ASP A 570 21.75 -42.11 17.38
N ALA A 571 22.91 -41.60 17.79
CA ALA A 571 23.33 -40.23 17.59
C ALA A 571 24.12 -40.18 16.29
N SER A 572 23.42 -39.94 15.18
CA SER A 572 24.04 -39.56 13.91
C SER A 572 23.50 -38.19 13.50
N ALA A 573 24.43 -37.37 13.01
CA ALA A 573 24.33 -35.97 12.61
C ALA A 573 22.91 -35.46 12.28
N LYS A 574 22.47 -34.44 13.03
CA LYS A 574 21.48 -33.50 12.53
C LYS A 574 22.14 -32.74 11.38
N GLU A 575 21.76 -33.06 10.15
CA GLU A 575 21.81 -32.08 9.06
C GLU A 575 21.13 -30.81 9.57
N GLU A 576 21.82 -29.68 9.44
CA GLU A 576 21.25 -28.36 9.70
C GLU A 576 20.06 -28.19 8.74
N ASP A 577 18.85 -28.21 9.30
CA ASP A 577 17.59 -28.12 8.57
C ASP A 577 17.62 -26.91 7.61
N GLU A 578 17.27 -27.14 6.34
CA GLU A 578 17.11 -26.10 5.30
C GLU A 578 16.31 -24.90 5.87
N GLU A 579 16.91 -23.71 5.86
CA GLU A 579 16.44 -22.51 6.57
C GLU A 579 15.12 -21.95 6.00
N ASP A 580 13.99 -22.50 6.45
CA ASP A 580 12.64 -21.99 6.24
C ASP A 580 12.35 -20.78 7.14
N LEU A 581 11.37 -19.95 6.76
CA LEU A 581 10.99 -18.78 7.57
C LEU A 581 10.52 -19.20 8.97
N ASN A 582 10.93 -18.44 9.98
CA ASN A 582 10.42 -18.65 11.34
C ASN A 582 8.97 -18.14 11.51
N SER A 583 8.38 -18.30 12.70
CA SER A 583 7.00 -17.87 12.97
C SER A 583 6.75 -16.38 12.75
N GLU A 584 7.69 -15.54 13.16
CA GLU A 584 7.61 -14.09 13.06
C GLU A 584 7.75 -13.65 11.60
N GLU A 585 8.67 -14.24 10.86
CA GLU A 585 8.86 -13.99 9.43
C GLU A 585 7.65 -14.44 8.61
N ARG A 586 7.05 -15.59 8.95
CA ARG A 586 5.76 -16.02 8.39
C ARG A 586 4.61 -15.05 8.69
N GLY A 587 4.67 -14.35 9.81
CA GLY A 587 3.69 -13.32 10.15
C GLY A 587 3.84 -12.03 9.32
N VAL A 588 5.02 -11.80 8.73
CA VAL A 588 5.33 -10.67 7.85
C VAL A 588 5.59 -11.07 6.40
N SER A 589 5.14 -12.27 6.01
CA SER A 589 5.37 -12.91 4.71
C SER A 589 5.02 -12.04 3.51
N ALA A 590 3.90 -11.31 3.58
CA ALA A 590 3.49 -10.37 2.53
C ALA A 590 4.47 -9.20 2.33
N ALA A 591 5.14 -8.73 3.39
CA ALA A 591 6.17 -7.68 3.28
C ALA A 591 7.46 -8.23 2.68
N ILE A 592 7.80 -9.50 2.97
CA ILE A 592 8.95 -10.19 2.35
C ILE A 592 8.73 -10.33 0.83
N ASP A 593 7.54 -10.77 0.42
CA ASP A 593 7.14 -10.84 -1.00
C ASP A 593 7.26 -9.48 -1.69
N MET A 594 6.70 -8.42 -1.08
CA MET A 594 6.82 -7.06 -1.63
C MET A 594 8.27 -6.59 -1.71
N GLY A 595 9.11 -6.90 -0.70
CA GLY A 595 10.52 -6.53 -0.69
C GLY A 595 11.37 -7.24 -1.76
N ILE A 596 11.04 -8.48 -2.12
CA ILE A 596 11.66 -9.16 -3.27
C ILE A 596 11.17 -8.54 -4.58
N ALA A 597 9.85 -8.34 -4.73
CA ALA A 597 9.25 -7.79 -5.94
C ALA A 597 9.70 -6.35 -6.24
N GLU A 598 9.90 -5.56 -5.20
CA GLU A 598 10.44 -4.20 -5.29
C GLU A 598 11.84 -4.18 -5.92
N ARG A 599 12.65 -5.21 -5.69
CA ARG A 599 14.01 -5.34 -6.23
C ARG A 599 14.06 -6.02 -7.59
N ALA A 600 12.98 -6.63 -8.08
CA ALA A 600 13.01 -7.30 -9.38
C ALA A 600 13.38 -6.34 -10.53
N GLU A 601 14.01 -6.84 -11.59
CA GLU A 601 14.27 -6.00 -12.77
C GLU A 601 12.95 -5.60 -13.45
N VAL A 602 12.04 -6.56 -13.61
CA VAL A 602 10.67 -6.31 -14.09
C VAL A 602 9.65 -6.82 -13.07
N PHE A 603 8.58 -6.06 -12.86
CA PHE A 603 7.44 -6.47 -12.03
C PHE A 603 6.17 -6.56 -12.87
N VAL A 604 5.45 -7.69 -12.79
CA VAL A 604 4.14 -7.91 -13.40
C VAL A 604 3.11 -8.05 -12.28
N GLY A 605 2.20 -7.08 -12.17
CA GLY A 605 1.22 -6.99 -11.10
C GLY A 605 -0.20 -7.40 -11.52
N ASN A 606 -0.99 -7.87 -10.56
CA ASN A 606 -2.44 -7.97 -10.69
C ASN A 606 -3.08 -6.58 -10.52
N GLY A 607 -3.77 -6.08 -11.56
CA GLY A 607 -4.35 -4.73 -11.65
C GLY A 607 -5.37 -4.37 -10.57
N PHE A 608 -5.98 -5.38 -9.93
CA PHE A 608 -7.01 -5.20 -8.91
C PHE A 608 -6.50 -5.44 -7.49
N SER A 609 -5.19 -5.57 -7.30
CA SER A 609 -4.61 -5.83 -5.98
C SER A 609 -3.83 -4.65 -5.44
N SER A 610 -4.21 -4.14 -4.27
CA SER A 610 -3.45 -3.07 -3.59
C SER A 610 -2.03 -3.49 -3.23
N LEU A 611 -1.72 -4.80 -3.11
CA LEU A 611 -0.34 -5.26 -2.97
C LEU A 611 0.52 -4.89 -4.20
N SER A 612 0.01 -5.15 -5.41
CA SER A 612 0.68 -4.75 -6.65
C SER A 612 0.88 -3.22 -6.72
N SER A 613 -0.14 -2.46 -6.32
CA SER A 613 -0.04 -0.99 -6.25
C SER A 613 1.09 -0.54 -5.33
N ASN A 614 1.24 -1.18 -4.16
CA ASN A 614 2.30 -0.83 -3.23
C ASN A 614 3.68 -1.13 -3.80
N VAL A 615 3.85 -2.30 -4.42
CA VAL A 615 5.12 -2.65 -5.09
C VAL A 615 5.48 -1.62 -6.15
N ILE A 616 4.54 -1.23 -7.02
CA ILE A 616 4.78 -0.23 -8.06
C ILE A 616 5.12 1.13 -7.45
N MET A 617 4.35 1.59 -6.45
CA MET A 617 4.60 2.86 -5.77
C MET A 617 6.00 2.91 -5.14
N LEU A 618 6.43 1.84 -4.47
CA LEU A 618 7.77 1.73 -3.88
C LEU A 618 8.87 1.68 -4.94
N ARG A 619 8.67 0.94 -6.03
CA ARG A 619 9.61 0.90 -7.17
C ARG A 619 9.80 2.28 -7.80
N LEU A 620 8.71 3.02 -8.00
CA LEU A 620 8.74 4.40 -8.52
C LEU A 620 9.47 5.34 -7.54
N ALA A 621 9.25 5.20 -6.23
CA ALA A 621 9.93 6.02 -5.21
C ALA A 621 11.46 5.81 -5.20
N LYS A 622 11.89 4.57 -5.48
CA LYS A 622 13.31 4.18 -5.67
C LYS A 622 13.87 4.58 -7.04
N GLY A 623 13.09 5.22 -7.89
CA GLY A 623 13.52 5.71 -9.19
C GLY A 623 13.60 4.64 -10.28
N LEU A 624 12.96 3.48 -10.09
CA LEU A 624 12.79 2.52 -11.19
C LEU A 624 11.84 3.13 -12.22
N ALA A 625 12.11 2.82 -13.49
CA ALA A 625 11.32 3.36 -14.58
C ALA A 625 9.88 2.82 -14.53
N ILE A 626 8.91 3.64 -14.94
CA ILE A 626 7.50 3.20 -15.04
C ILE A 626 7.36 1.94 -15.91
N HIS A 627 8.08 1.90 -17.04
CA HIS A 627 8.14 0.76 -17.96
C HIS A 627 8.91 -0.45 -17.42
N SER A 628 9.41 -0.44 -16.19
CA SER A 628 9.86 -1.67 -15.52
C SER A 628 8.70 -2.41 -14.83
N ASN A 629 7.49 -1.85 -14.91
CA ASN A 629 6.27 -2.40 -14.35
C ASN A 629 5.31 -2.76 -15.49
N ARG A 630 4.55 -3.85 -15.32
CA ARG A 630 3.54 -4.37 -16.23
C ARG A 630 2.33 -4.82 -15.43
N ILE A 631 1.20 -4.96 -16.11
CA ILE A 631 -0.02 -5.55 -15.56
C ILE A 631 -0.31 -6.86 -16.30
N LEU A 632 -0.88 -7.82 -15.56
CA LEU A 632 -1.43 -9.07 -16.09
C LEU A 632 -2.44 -8.84 -17.20
#